data_AF-A0A0M8X3R9-F1
#
_entry.id   AF-A0A0M8X3R9-F1
#
_cell.length_a   1.000
_cell.length_b   1.000
_cell.length_c   1.000
_cell.angle_alpha   90.00
_cell.angle_beta   90.00
_cell.angle_gamma   90.00
#
_symmetry.space_group_name_H-M   'P 1'
#
loop_
_entity.id
_entity.type
_entity.pdbx_description
1 polymer ?
#
loop_
_entity_poly.entity_id
_entity_poly.type
_entity_poly.pdbx_seq_one_letter_code
_entity_poly.pdbx_strand_id
1 'polypeptide(L)'
;MGLWHVIYEDWQMECCGTPFLVGDEVGWPLLLEDAGQVFGGGWHDQLSKVCGPVEDVGGVRVVRGETGLTAALGGGPDDGEDRRPKPGGRIRSVGLLSVERHGARWPETGGRVRAVQVLTQAYAETAPGSRTWQPVAGERRLRLVERCPEWFGERREEQGRQWRDSGVVVTLEVPGTDSWLSHALREARGIPHRDAVPGAETEGLPAAELAVLLEKLSTAATPPKHRDRPRRRHG
;
A
#
# COMPACT_ATOMS: atom_id res chain seq x y z
N MET A 1 -11.97 0.49 14.10
CA MET A 1 -10.62 0.13 13.65
C MET A 1 -10.64 0.21 12.13
N GLY A 2 -9.62 0.77 11.50
CA GLY A 2 -9.53 0.85 10.04
C GLY A 2 -8.43 -0.06 9.51
N LEU A 3 -8.69 -0.77 8.41
CA LEU A 3 -7.72 -1.67 7.79
C LEU A 3 -6.97 -0.96 6.66
N TRP A 4 -5.65 -1.01 6.64
CA TRP A 4 -4.85 -0.29 5.65
C TRP A 4 -3.86 -1.22 4.98
N HIS A 5 -3.74 -1.15 3.66
CA HIS A 5 -2.64 -1.78 2.95
C HIS A 5 -1.40 -0.89 3.09
N VAL A 6 -0.34 -1.45 3.68
CA VAL A 6 0.95 -0.80 3.87
C VAL A 6 2.02 -1.62 3.16
N ILE A 7 2.82 -0.99 2.32
CA ILE A 7 3.97 -1.60 1.65
C ILE A 7 5.19 -1.42 2.55
N TYR A 8 5.92 -2.49 2.79
CA TYR A 8 7.24 -2.46 3.39
C TYR A 8 8.20 -3.06 2.38
N GLU A 9 8.99 -2.22 1.72
CA GLU A 9 9.93 -2.65 0.68
C GLU A 9 11.05 -3.51 1.26
N ASP A 10 11.55 -4.43 0.42
CA ASP A 10 12.63 -5.35 0.77
C ASP A 10 13.85 -4.64 1.35
N TRP A 11 14.37 -3.63 0.65
CA TRP A 11 15.58 -2.91 1.03
C TRP A 11 15.45 -2.20 2.38
N GLN A 12 14.27 -1.66 2.69
CA GLN A 12 14.02 -1.04 3.99
C GLN A 12 13.94 -2.09 5.10
N MET A 13 13.30 -3.24 4.83
CA MET A 13 13.18 -4.34 5.77
C MET A 13 14.56 -4.95 6.06
N GLU A 14 15.36 -5.22 5.03
CA GLU A 14 16.70 -5.79 5.12
C GLU A 14 17.71 -4.86 5.79
N CYS A 15 17.59 -3.54 5.60
CA CYS A 15 18.56 -2.60 6.12
C CYS A 15 18.28 -2.19 7.57
N CYS A 16 17.03 -1.85 7.89
CA CYS A 16 16.65 -1.25 9.18
C CYS A 16 15.34 -1.81 9.73
N GLY A 17 14.75 -2.81 9.08
CA GLY A 17 13.50 -3.40 9.50
C GLY A 17 13.64 -4.33 10.70
N THR A 18 12.49 -4.63 11.28
CA THR A 18 12.37 -5.67 12.30
C THR A 18 11.27 -6.61 11.81
N PRO A 19 11.58 -7.89 11.57
CA PRO A 19 10.58 -8.87 11.17
C PRO A 19 9.42 -8.93 12.16
N PHE A 20 8.20 -9.01 11.65
CA PHE A 20 6.95 -9.06 12.41
C PHE A 20 6.09 -10.25 11.97
N LEU A 21 5.10 -10.57 12.80
CA LEU A 21 4.14 -11.67 12.63
C LEU A 21 2.72 -11.13 12.54
N VAL A 22 1.82 -11.94 11.98
CA VAL A 22 0.38 -11.70 12.14
C VAL A 22 0.03 -11.69 13.63
N GLY A 23 -0.68 -10.64 14.05
CA GLY A 23 -1.07 -10.40 15.44
C GLY A 23 -0.17 -9.42 16.20
N ASP A 24 1.03 -9.12 15.70
CA ASP A 24 1.92 -8.15 16.35
C ASP A 24 1.34 -6.73 16.33
N GLU A 25 1.65 -5.98 17.38
CA GLU A 25 1.45 -4.53 17.41
C GLU A 25 2.73 -3.85 16.91
N VAL A 26 2.59 -2.97 15.94
CA VAL A 26 3.72 -2.28 15.28
C VAL A 26 3.47 -0.78 15.24
N GLY A 27 4.55 0.00 15.19
CA GLY A 27 4.53 1.45 14.93
C GLY A 27 5.40 1.75 13.72
N TRP A 28 4.81 2.34 12.68
CA TRP A 28 5.52 2.66 11.44
C TRP A 28 5.35 4.12 11.02
N PRO A 29 6.44 4.81 10.65
CA PRO A 29 6.35 6.08 9.93
C PRO A 29 5.80 5.82 8.53
N LEU A 30 4.52 6.14 8.31
CA LEU A 30 3.87 5.93 7.03
C LEU A 30 4.09 7.12 6.10
N LEU A 31 4.43 6.83 4.85
CA LEU A 31 4.54 7.77 3.74
C LEU A 31 3.44 7.47 2.72
N LEU A 32 2.69 8.49 2.29
CA LEU A 32 1.75 8.38 1.19
C LEU A 32 2.48 8.72 -0.11
N GLU A 33 2.70 7.71 -0.94
CA GLU A 33 3.40 7.79 -2.21
C GLU A 33 2.47 7.79 -3.41
N ASP A 34 2.93 8.41 -4.50
CA ASP A 34 2.29 8.28 -5.80
C ASP A 34 2.40 6.83 -6.28
N ALA A 35 1.24 6.20 -6.48
CA ALA A 35 1.17 4.80 -6.85
C ALA A 35 1.86 4.50 -8.20
N GLY A 36 2.02 5.48 -9.09
CA GLY A 36 2.72 5.33 -10.36
C GLY A 36 4.24 5.24 -10.22
N GLN A 37 4.82 5.74 -9.12
CA GLN A 37 6.26 5.69 -8.86
C GLN A 37 6.68 4.35 -8.23
N VAL A 38 5.82 3.79 -7.39
CA VAL A 38 6.11 2.55 -6.68
C VAL A 38 5.93 1.35 -7.62
N PHE A 39 7.00 0.60 -7.86
CA PHE A 39 7.03 -0.60 -8.71
C PHE A 39 6.36 -0.43 -10.09
N GLY A 40 6.50 0.75 -10.70
CA GLY A 40 5.99 1.04 -12.05
C GLY A 40 4.47 1.15 -12.15
N GLY A 41 3.73 1.14 -11.04
CA GLY A 41 2.29 1.41 -11.04
C GLY A 41 1.35 0.20 -11.08
N GLY A 42 0.08 0.49 -11.38
CA GLY A 42 -1.00 -0.49 -11.49
C GLY A 42 -1.59 -0.98 -10.15
N TRP A 43 -1.47 -0.20 -9.07
CA TRP A 43 -1.87 -0.59 -7.70
C TRP A 43 -3.35 -0.42 -7.35
N HIS A 44 -4.24 -0.56 -8.32
CA HIS A 44 -5.65 -0.17 -8.19
C HIS A 44 -6.37 -0.78 -6.97
N ASP A 45 -5.95 -1.94 -6.52
CA ASP A 45 -6.49 -2.76 -5.44
C ASP A 45 -5.86 -2.50 -4.06
N GLN A 46 -4.74 -1.77 -3.98
CA GLN A 46 -4.09 -1.42 -2.71
C GLN A 46 -4.05 0.09 -2.42
N LEU A 47 -4.73 0.92 -3.23
CA LEU A 47 -4.74 2.36 -3.04
C LEU A 47 -5.45 2.75 -1.73
N SER A 48 -4.80 3.66 -1.02
CA SER A 48 -5.35 4.35 0.14
C SER A 48 -5.77 5.76 -0.24
N LYS A 49 -6.92 6.20 0.30
CA LYS A 49 -7.40 7.58 0.15
C LYS A 49 -7.22 8.31 1.47
N VAL A 50 -6.53 9.45 1.42
CA VAL A 50 -6.34 10.33 2.59
C VAL A 50 -6.84 11.72 2.26
N CYS A 51 -7.65 12.28 3.16
CA CYS A 51 -8.19 13.64 3.05
C CYS A 51 -8.01 14.33 4.40
N GLY A 52 -7.49 15.55 4.43
CA GLY A 52 -7.28 16.25 5.69
C GLY A 52 -6.40 17.50 5.58
N PRO A 53 -6.26 18.24 6.69
CA PRO A 53 -5.27 19.32 6.78
C PRO A 53 -3.85 18.79 6.67
N VAL A 54 -2.98 19.61 6.09
CA VAL A 54 -1.54 19.37 6.00
C VAL A 54 -0.82 20.20 7.05
N GLU A 55 0.01 19.53 7.84
CA GLU A 55 0.86 20.11 8.88
C GLU A 55 2.33 20.07 8.44
N ASP A 56 3.14 20.96 9.02
CA ASP A 56 4.59 20.85 9.01
C ASP A 56 5.03 20.24 10.34
N VAL A 57 5.70 19.09 10.27
CA VAL A 57 6.30 18.44 11.44
C VAL A 57 7.79 18.30 11.16
N GLY A 58 8.59 19.25 11.66
CA GLY A 58 10.04 19.23 11.49
C GLY A 58 10.49 19.28 10.03
N GLY A 59 9.79 20.05 9.19
CA GLY A 59 10.04 20.16 7.75
C GLY A 59 9.36 19.08 6.90
N VAL A 60 8.66 18.12 7.53
CA VAL A 60 7.91 17.07 6.82
C VAL A 60 6.46 17.50 6.66
N ARG A 61 5.91 17.33 5.45
CA ARG A 61 4.47 17.53 5.19
C ARG A 61 3.71 16.30 5.67
N VAL A 62 2.91 16.46 6.71
CA VAL A 62 2.11 15.38 7.30
C VAL A 62 0.65 15.69 7.11
N VAL A 63 -0.12 14.72 6.63
CA VAL A 63 -1.58 14.79 6.62
C VAL A 63 -2.13 14.09 7.85
N ARG A 64 -2.99 14.80 8.59
CA ARG A 64 -3.89 14.17 9.57
C ARG A 64 -5.21 13.89 8.88
N GLY A 65 -5.39 12.65 8.47
CA GLY A 65 -6.59 12.21 7.77
C GLY A 65 -7.84 12.45 8.61
N GLU A 66 -8.93 12.83 7.95
CA GLU A 66 -10.28 12.88 8.51
C GLU A 66 -10.72 11.50 9.01
N THR A 67 -10.13 10.44 8.45
CA THR A 67 -10.27 9.06 8.90
C THR A 67 -9.37 8.74 10.10
N GLY A 68 -8.69 9.70 10.72
CA GLY A 68 -7.77 9.51 11.84
C GLY A 68 -6.35 9.00 11.47
N LEU A 69 -6.13 8.57 10.23
CA LEU A 69 -4.81 8.10 9.79
C LEU A 69 -3.80 9.26 9.73
N THR A 70 -2.59 9.05 10.24
CA THR A 70 -1.47 9.99 10.08
C THR A 70 -0.47 9.43 9.07
N ALA A 71 -0.10 10.22 8.06
CA ALA A 71 0.92 9.85 7.09
C ALA A 71 1.68 11.09 6.60
N ALA A 72 2.97 10.94 6.31
CA ALA A 72 3.71 11.94 5.56
C ALA A 72 3.28 11.93 4.08
N LEU A 73 3.50 13.05 3.39
CA LEU A 73 3.28 13.18 1.96
C LEU A 73 4.63 13.07 1.23
N GLY A 74 4.77 12.05 0.38
CA GLY A 74 5.91 11.91 -0.51
C GLY A 74 6.00 13.10 -1.48
N GLY A 75 7.22 13.58 -1.71
CA GLY A 75 7.54 14.43 -2.87
C GLY A 75 8.09 13.54 -3.98
N GLY A 76 7.95 13.94 -5.24
CA GLY A 76 8.65 13.24 -6.31
C GLY A 76 10.18 13.36 -6.08
N PRO A 77 10.95 12.26 -6.16
CA PRO A 77 12.40 12.32 -5.92
C PRO A 77 13.13 13.23 -6.91
N ASP A 78 12.56 13.43 -8.10
CA ASP A 78 13.07 14.28 -9.18
C ASP A 78 12.39 15.65 -9.29
N ASP A 79 11.48 15.98 -8.38
CA ASP A 79 10.80 17.26 -8.40
C ASP A 79 11.76 18.36 -7.95
N GLY A 80 12.35 19.09 -8.91
CA GLY A 80 13.19 20.27 -8.65
C GLY A 80 12.45 21.43 -7.95
N GLU A 81 11.13 21.33 -7.80
CA GLU A 81 10.28 22.23 -7.02
C GLU A 81 9.37 21.40 -6.12
N ASP A 82 9.28 21.75 -4.83
CA ASP A 82 8.41 21.04 -3.89
C ASP A 82 6.93 21.24 -4.23
N ARG A 83 6.34 20.25 -4.92
CA ARG A 83 4.93 20.22 -5.32
C ARG A 83 3.98 19.78 -4.21
N ARG A 84 4.49 19.43 -3.02
CA ARG A 84 3.63 19.02 -1.91
C ARG A 84 2.77 20.20 -1.46
N PRO A 85 1.54 19.96 -1.00
CA PRO A 85 0.71 21.04 -0.49
C PRO A 85 1.38 21.81 0.65
N LYS A 86 1.15 23.11 0.68
CA LYS A 86 1.66 23.98 1.74
C LYS A 86 0.98 23.66 3.09
N PRO A 87 1.67 23.84 4.22
CA PRO A 87 1.07 23.71 5.55
C PRO A 87 -0.14 24.63 5.71
N GLY A 88 -1.14 24.18 6.47
CA GLY A 88 -2.43 24.84 6.61
C GLY A 88 -3.37 24.64 5.41
N GLY A 89 -2.87 24.10 4.30
CA GLY A 89 -3.69 23.64 3.19
C GLY A 89 -4.46 22.37 3.55
N ARG A 90 -5.43 22.02 2.69
CA ARG A 90 -6.11 20.72 2.72
C ARG A 90 -5.73 19.93 1.49
N ILE A 91 -5.60 18.62 1.65
CA ILE A 91 -5.35 17.69 0.55
C ILE A 91 -6.46 16.65 0.48
N ARG A 92 -6.73 16.19 -0.74
CA ARG A 92 -7.39 14.90 -1.00
C ARG A 92 -6.47 14.14 -1.95
N SER A 93 -5.83 13.10 -1.45
CA SER A 93 -4.87 12.30 -2.22
C SER A 93 -5.25 10.82 -2.21
N VAL A 94 -4.80 10.13 -3.24
CA VAL A 94 -4.91 8.68 -3.40
C VAL A 94 -3.53 8.18 -3.75
N GLY A 95 -3.04 7.18 -3.02
CA GLY A 95 -1.68 6.69 -3.17
C GLY A 95 -1.46 5.39 -2.40
N LEU A 96 -0.22 4.93 -2.38
CA LEU A 96 0.19 3.80 -1.55
C LEU A 96 0.70 4.30 -0.22
N LEU A 97 0.38 3.57 0.85
CA LEU A 97 1.07 3.77 2.11
C LEU A 97 2.31 2.90 2.09
N SER A 98 3.48 3.49 2.24
CA SER A 98 4.75 2.80 2.42
C SER A 98 5.34 3.11 3.79
N VAL A 99 6.18 2.22 4.28
CA VAL A 99 7.01 2.48 5.47
C VAL A 99 8.18 3.39 5.06
N GLU A 100 8.60 4.34 5.90
CA GLU A 100 9.79 5.17 5.64
C GLU A 100 10.74 5.20 6.83
N ARG A 101 11.83 4.41 6.78
CA ARG A 101 12.82 4.28 7.86
C ARG A 101 14.12 5.08 7.62
N HIS A 102 14.37 5.56 6.42
CA HIS A 102 15.61 6.21 5.99
C HIS A 102 15.47 7.74 5.80
N GLY A 103 14.25 8.25 5.79
CA GLY A 103 13.94 9.67 5.63
C GLY A 103 13.95 10.49 6.93
N ALA A 104 13.35 11.68 6.83
CA ALA A 104 13.05 12.52 7.97
C ALA A 104 12.14 11.80 8.98
N ARG A 105 12.03 12.34 10.20
CA ARG A 105 11.21 11.73 11.26
C ARG A 105 9.87 12.44 11.42
N TRP A 106 8.81 11.66 11.53
CA TRP A 106 7.45 12.10 11.87
C TRP A 106 6.77 11.06 12.77
N PRO A 107 5.61 11.36 13.37
CA PRO A 107 4.90 10.43 14.24
C PRO A 107 4.61 9.10 13.53
N GLU A 108 4.88 8.00 14.22
CA GLU A 108 4.54 6.67 13.76
C GLU A 108 3.02 6.43 13.87
N THR A 109 2.48 5.70 12.91
CA THR A 109 1.13 5.14 12.97
C THR A 109 1.22 3.75 13.58
N GLY A 110 0.58 3.60 14.74
CA GLY A 110 0.48 2.33 15.45
C GLY A 110 -0.70 1.49 14.98
N GLY A 111 -0.53 0.17 14.92
CA GLY A 111 -1.62 -0.75 14.63
C GLY A 111 -1.23 -2.22 14.74
N ARG A 112 -2.24 -3.08 14.59
CA ARG A 112 -2.09 -4.53 14.66
C ARG A 112 -1.96 -5.14 13.26
N VAL A 113 -0.98 -6.01 13.06
CA VAL A 113 -0.81 -6.76 11.82
C VAL A 113 -1.92 -7.80 11.68
N ARG A 114 -2.72 -7.73 10.61
CA ARG A 114 -3.81 -8.67 10.33
C ARG A 114 -3.50 -9.65 9.19
N ALA A 115 -2.67 -9.26 8.25
CA ALA A 115 -2.18 -10.14 7.20
C ALA A 115 -0.80 -9.66 6.72
N VAL A 116 0.04 -10.61 6.30
CA VAL A 116 1.35 -10.35 5.68
C VAL A 116 1.41 -11.12 4.37
N GLN A 117 1.69 -10.42 3.28
CA GLN A 117 1.82 -11.03 1.96
C GLN A 117 3.15 -10.63 1.36
N VAL A 118 3.98 -11.62 1.01
CA VAL A 118 5.21 -11.37 0.24
C VAL A 118 4.82 -10.89 -1.15
N LEU A 119 5.36 -9.73 -1.53
CA LEU A 119 5.21 -9.13 -2.84
C LEU A 119 6.32 -9.61 -3.75
N THR A 120 5.96 -10.38 -4.77
CA THR A 120 6.88 -10.72 -5.86
C THR A 120 6.56 -9.84 -7.08
N GLN A 121 7.51 -9.02 -7.52
CA GLN A 121 7.37 -8.10 -8.64
C GLN A 121 8.07 -8.64 -9.88
N ALA A 122 7.43 -8.49 -11.05
CA ALA A 122 8.08 -8.77 -12.34
C ALA A 122 8.91 -7.57 -12.81
N TYR A 123 10.07 -7.86 -13.37
CA TYR A 123 10.97 -6.90 -13.99
C TYR A 123 11.28 -7.33 -15.43
N ALA A 124 11.40 -6.34 -16.32
CA ALA A 124 11.83 -6.52 -17.70
C ALA A 124 13.03 -5.61 -18.00
N GLU A 125 13.87 -6.01 -18.95
CA GLU A 125 14.94 -5.14 -19.43
C GLU A 125 14.35 -3.90 -20.11
N THR A 126 14.97 -2.74 -19.89
CA THR A 126 14.57 -1.48 -20.53
C THR A 126 14.80 -1.50 -22.03
N ALA A 127 15.80 -2.27 -22.49
CA ALA A 127 16.06 -2.58 -23.89
C ALA A 127 16.77 -3.94 -23.96
N PRO A 128 16.61 -4.73 -25.03
CA PRO A 128 17.25 -6.03 -25.15
C PRO A 128 18.77 -5.96 -24.95
N GLY A 129 19.28 -6.70 -23.97
CA GLY A 129 20.70 -6.76 -23.61
C GLY A 129 21.20 -5.58 -22.76
N SER A 130 20.33 -4.66 -22.33
CA SER A 130 20.76 -3.48 -21.53
C SER A 130 21.25 -3.87 -20.15
N ARG A 131 20.81 -5.02 -19.61
CA ARG A 131 20.97 -5.44 -18.22
C ARG A 131 20.42 -4.44 -17.19
N THR A 132 19.70 -3.43 -17.64
CA THR A 132 18.97 -2.48 -16.81
C THR A 132 17.53 -2.93 -16.74
N TRP A 133 17.05 -3.19 -15.53
CA TRP A 133 15.75 -3.78 -15.27
C TRP A 133 14.79 -2.73 -14.71
N GLN A 134 13.56 -2.70 -15.22
CA GLN A 134 12.49 -1.87 -14.70
C GLN A 134 11.29 -2.74 -14.29
N PRO A 135 10.56 -2.34 -13.23
CA PRO A 135 9.37 -3.07 -12.83
C PRO A 135 8.31 -3.00 -13.93
N VAL A 136 7.60 -4.11 -14.15
CA VAL A 136 6.49 -4.15 -15.09
C VAL A 136 5.19 -3.83 -14.37
N ALA A 137 4.60 -2.71 -14.73
CA ALA A 137 3.36 -2.20 -14.17
C ALA A 137 2.26 -3.28 -14.13
N GLY A 138 1.63 -3.47 -12.97
CA GLY A 138 0.52 -4.43 -12.81
C GLY A 138 0.94 -5.89 -12.71
N GLU A 139 2.21 -6.25 -12.93
CA GLU A 139 2.66 -7.64 -12.93
C GLU A 139 3.36 -8.00 -11.63
N ARG A 140 2.52 -8.39 -10.66
CA ARG A 140 2.95 -8.80 -9.32
C ARG A 140 2.20 -10.03 -8.86
N ARG A 141 2.76 -10.72 -7.88
CA ARG A 141 2.15 -11.85 -7.17
C ARG A 141 2.22 -11.55 -5.68
N LEU A 142 1.16 -11.89 -4.97
CA LEU A 142 1.11 -11.82 -3.52
C LEU A 142 1.04 -13.25 -2.99
N ARG A 143 1.85 -13.55 -1.96
CA ARG A 143 1.84 -14.84 -1.29
C ARG A 143 1.65 -14.63 0.20
N LEU A 144 0.56 -15.12 0.75
CA LEU A 144 0.28 -15.05 2.18
C LEU A 144 1.36 -15.79 2.98
N VAL A 145 1.82 -15.17 4.07
CA VAL A 145 2.76 -15.72 5.04
C VAL A 145 2.35 -15.32 6.46
N GLU A 146 2.71 -16.13 7.45
CA GLU A 146 2.47 -15.78 8.86
C GLU A 146 3.49 -14.77 9.41
N ARG A 147 4.71 -14.79 8.86
CA ARG A 147 5.84 -13.95 9.28
C ARG A 147 6.42 -13.20 8.11
N CYS A 148 6.72 -11.92 8.31
CA CYS A 148 7.54 -11.15 7.38
C CYS A 148 8.96 -11.73 7.31
N PRO A 149 9.48 -12.04 6.11
CA PRO A 149 10.89 -12.36 5.94
C PRO A 149 11.78 -11.21 6.40
N GLU A 150 12.96 -11.53 6.94
CA GLU A 150 14.03 -10.55 7.13
C GLU A 150 14.78 -10.31 5.82
N TRP A 151 14.96 -11.37 5.01
CA TRP A 151 15.74 -11.36 3.77
C TRP A 151 14.88 -11.82 2.59
N PHE A 152 14.89 -11.04 1.51
CA PHE A 152 14.14 -11.24 0.27
C PHE A 152 15.10 -11.71 -0.83
N GLY A 153 15.31 -13.02 -0.90
CA GLY A 153 16.31 -13.61 -1.81
C GLY A 153 15.74 -14.25 -3.07
N GLU A 154 14.42 -14.42 -3.17
CA GLU A 154 13.84 -15.26 -4.22
C GLU A 154 13.88 -14.55 -5.58
N ARG A 155 14.56 -15.19 -6.54
CA ARG A 155 14.64 -14.72 -7.93
C ARG A 155 14.30 -15.86 -8.87
N ARG A 156 13.43 -15.60 -9.83
CA ARG A 156 13.04 -16.57 -10.85
C ARG A 156 13.00 -15.90 -12.22
N GLU A 157 13.38 -16.64 -13.25
CA GLU A 157 13.22 -16.19 -14.63
C GLU A 157 12.06 -16.96 -15.27
N GLU A 158 11.07 -16.23 -15.79
CA GLU A 158 9.89 -16.81 -16.42
C GLU A 158 9.47 -15.94 -17.60
N GLN A 159 9.37 -16.52 -18.79
CA GLN A 159 8.91 -15.84 -20.02
C GLN A 159 9.67 -14.54 -20.33
N GLY A 160 11.00 -14.53 -20.12
CA GLY A 160 11.86 -13.36 -20.38
C GLY A 160 11.74 -12.25 -19.32
N ARG A 161 11.11 -12.53 -18.17
CA ARG A 161 11.00 -11.62 -17.02
C ARG A 161 11.77 -12.16 -15.84
N GLN A 162 12.33 -11.25 -15.07
CA GLN A 162 12.86 -11.56 -13.75
C GLN A 162 11.82 -11.25 -12.69
N TRP A 163 11.42 -12.27 -11.95
CA TRP A 163 10.55 -12.15 -10.79
C TRP A 163 11.42 -12.08 -9.54
N ARG A 164 11.15 -11.11 -8.68
CA ARG A 164 11.89 -10.90 -7.44
C ARG A 164 10.92 -10.64 -6.30
N ASP A 165 11.20 -11.23 -5.15
CA ASP A 165 10.57 -10.74 -3.93
C ASP A 165 11.07 -9.31 -3.67
N SER A 166 10.15 -8.37 -3.48
CA SER A 166 10.42 -6.93 -3.44
C SER A 166 9.86 -6.25 -2.18
N GLY A 167 9.47 -7.05 -1.19
CA GLY A 167 8.95 -6.61 0.09
C GLY A 167 7.68 -7.33 0.47
N VAL A 168 6.87 -6.68 1.30
CA VAL A 168 5.57 -7.19 1.75
C VAL A 168 4.47 -6.15 1.62
N VAL A 169 3.26 -6.62 1.33
CA VAL A 169 2.02 -5.89 1.60
C VAL A 169 1.49 -6.37 2.94
N VAL A 170 1.24 -5.43 3.83
CA VAL A 170 0.70 -5.68 5.17
C VAL A 170 -0.69 -5.11 5.25
N THR A 171 -1.64 -5.88 5.77
CA THR A 171 -2.90 -5.31 6.26
C THR A 171 -2.71 -4.89 7.71
N LEU A 172 -2.66 -3.59 7.96
CA LEU A 172 -2.53 -2.98 9.28
C LEU A 172 -3.90 -2.51 9.79
N GLU A 173 -4.30 -2.98 10.96
CA GLU A 173 -5.50 -2.50 11.64
C GLU A 173 -5.13 -1.35 12.59
N VAL A 174 -5.57 -0.15 12.26
CA VAL A 174 -5.21 1.09 12.97
C VAL A 174 -6.39 1.57 13.83
N PRO A 175 -6.21 1.73 15.15
CA PRO A 175 -7.23 2.23 16.05
C PRO A 175 -7.76 3.62 15.69
N GLY A 176 -9.05 3.85 15.93
CA GLY A 176 -9.67 5.16 15.69
C GLY A 176 -9.74 5.58 14.22
N THR A 177 -9.48 4.65 13.29
CA THR A 177 -9.56 4.94 11.85
C THR A 177 -10.64 4.16 11.13
N ASP A 178 -10.88 4.55 9.88
CA ASP A 178 -11.70 3.83 8.90
C ASP A 178 -11.11 3.98 7.49
N SER A 179 -11.37 3.02 6.61
CA SER A 179 -10.74 2.97 5.29
C SER A 179 -11.64 2.32 4.23
N TRP A 180 -11.20 2.40 2.98
CA TRP A 180 -11.86 1.69 1.87
C TRP A 180 -11.75 0.17 1.99
N LEU A 181 -10.65 -0.35 2.55
CA LEU A 181 -10.49 -1.77 2.78
C LEU A 181 -11.42 -2.27 3.90
N SER A 182 -11.57 -1.49 4.97
CA SER A 182 -12.58 -1.74 6.01
C SER A 182 -13.99 -1.77 5.40
N HIS A 183 -14.32 -0.80 4.56
CA HIS A 183 -15.60 -0.79 3.84
C HIS A 183 -15.78 -2.03 2.95
N ALA A 184 -14.78 -2.40 2.15
CA ALA A 184 -14.84 -3.60 1.31
C ALA A 184 -15.02 -4.89 2.11
N LEU A 185 -14.37 -4.99 3.29
CA LEU A 185 -14.56 -6.13 4.18
C LEU A 185 -15.97 -6.16 4.78
N ARG A 186 -16.54 -5.02 5.17
CA ARG A 186 -17.95 -4.95 5.61
C ARG A 186 -18.90 -5.45 4.53
N GLU A 187 -18.70 -5.03 3.27
CA GLU A 187 -19.50 -5.50 2.14
C GLU A 187 -19.38 -7.00 1.93
N ALA A 188 -18.15 -7.53 1.92
CA ALA A 188 -17.89 -8.95 1.77
C ALA A 188 -18.55 -9.78 2.89
N ARG A 189 -18.73 -9.20 4.08
CA ARG A 189 -19.40 -9.82 5.22
C ARG A 189 -20.89 -9.53 5.31
N GLY A 190 -21.46 -8.74 4.39
CA GLY A 190 -22.87 -8.33 4.44
C GLY A 190 -23.21 -7.42 5.63
N ILE A 191 -22.23 -6.73 6.21
CA ILE A 191 -22.43 -5.79 7.32
C ILE A 191 -22.90 -4.45 6.74
N PRO A 192 -24.05 -3.90 7.17
CA PRO A 192 -24.50 -2.59 6.73
C PRO A 192 -23.51 -1.49 7.10
N HIS A 193 -23.22 -0.57 6.18
CA HIS A 193 -22.30 0.55 6.45
C HIS A 193 -22.84 1.56 7.45
N ARG A 194 -24.15 1.75 7.45
CA ARG A 194 -24.82 2.70 8.33
C ARG A 194 -24.83 2.11 9.74
N ASP A 195 -24.28 2.87 10.69
CA ASP A 195 -24.22 2.55 12.12
C ASP A 195 -23.31 1.36 12.50
N ALA A 196 -22.49 0.84 11.56
CA ALA A 196 -21.48 -0.15 11.89
C ALA A 196 -20.42 0.45 12.82
N VAL A 197 -20.24 -0.19 13.98
CA VAL A 197 -19.18 0.17 14.91
C VAL A 197 -17.82 -0.14 14.25
N PRO A 198 -16.85 0.79 14.26
CA PRO A 198 -15.54 0.53 13.67
C PRO A 198 -14.89 -0.72 14.28
N GLY A 199 -14.52 -1.70 13.45
CA GLY A 199 -13.97 -3.00 13.91
C GLY A 199 -14.97 -4.15 13.85
N ALA A 200 -16.27 -3.89 13.64
CA ALA A 200 -17.26 -4.93 13.38
C ALA A 200 -16.89 -5.82 12.19
N GLU A 201 -16.15 -5.28 11.22
CA GLU A 201 -15.66 -6.02 10.05
C GLU A 201 -14.67 -7.14 10.38
N THR A 202 -13.95 -7.06 11.51
CA THR A 202 -13.01 -8.09 11.97
C THR A 202 -13.57 -8.90 13.14
N GLU A 203 -14.63 -8.41 13.81
CA GLU A 203 -15.22 -9.05 14.98
C GLU A 203 -15.76 -10.46 14.67
N GLY A 204 -15.42 -11.40 15.56
CA GLY A 204 -15.86 -12.80 15.49
C GLY A 204 -15.21 -13.65 14.39
N LEU A 205 -14.31 -13.09 13.56
CA LEU A 205 -13.60 -13.87 12.54
C LEU A 205 -12.33 -14.51 13.11
N PRO A 206 -12.13 -15.82 12.91
CA PRO A 206 -10.83 -16.45 13.16
C PRO A 206 -9.74 -15.78 12.32
N ALA A 207 -8.54 -15.66 12.88
CA ALA A 207 -7.42 -14.98 12.22
C ALA A 207 -7.10 -15.56 10.83
N ALA A 208 -7.16 -16.88 10.68
CA ALA A 208 -6.95 -17.55 9.40
C ALA A 208 -8.02 -17.21 8.36
N GLU A 209 -9.29 -17.15 8.76
CA GLU A 209 -10.39 -16.77 7.84
C GLU A 209 -10.28 -15.30 7.43
N LEU A 210 -9.93 -14.43 8.38
CA LEU A 210 -9.67 -13.01 8.10
C LEU A 210 -8.52 -12.86 7.10
N ALA A 211 -7.40 -13.56 7.30
CA ALA A 211 -6.25 -13.51 6.39
C ALA A 211 -6.62 -13.94 4.95
N VAL A 212 -7.42 -14.99 4.78
CA VAL A 212 -7.91 -15.45 3.47
C VAL A 212 -8.84 -14.42 2.82
N LEU A 213 -9.71 -13.77 3.59
CA LEU A 213 -10.58 -12.70 3.07
C LEU A 213 -9.76 -11.49 2.63
N LEU A 214 -8.79 -11.09 3.45
CA LEU A 214 -7.89 -9.98 3.15
C LEU A 214 -7.08 -10.27 1.89
N GLU A 215 -6.50 -11.45 1.76
CA GLU A 215 -5.78 -11.85 0.55
C GLU A 215 -6.62 -11.65 -0.72
N LYS A 216 -7.89 -12.08 -0.71
CA LYS A 216 -8.81 -11.90 -1.85
C LYS A 216 -9.08 -10.44 -2.16
N LEU A 217 -9.19 -9.60 -1.14
CA LEU A 217 -9.40 -8.16 -1.28
C LEU A 217 -8.13 -7.42 -1.74
N SER A 218 -6.96 -7.99 -1.47
CA SER A 218 -5.64 -7.46 -1.87
C SER A 218 -5.22 -7.87 -3.29
N THR A 219 -5.99 -8.71 -3.99
CA THR A 219 -5.66 -9.22 -5.34
C THR A 219 -6.79 -9.04 -6.35
N ALA A 220 -7.66 -8.04 -6.17
CA ALA A 220 -8.86 -7.90 -7.00
C ALA A 220 -8.48 -7.82 -8.48
N ALA A 221 -9.10 -8.69 -9.28
CA ALA A 221 -8.77 -8.93 -10.68
C ALA A 221 -8.64 -7.62 -11.47
N THR A 222 -7.62 -7.56 -12.35
CA THR A 222 -7.38 -6.46 -13.27
C THR A 222 -8.71 -6.00 -13.87
N PRO A 223 -9.10 -4.72 -13.72
CA PRO A 223 -10.31 -4.23 -14.37
C PRO A 223 -10.21 -4.56 -15.87
N PRO A 224 -11.30 -5.06 -16.49
CA PRO A 224 -11.27 -5.44 -17.89
C PRO A 224 -10.75 -4.25 -18.70
N LYS A 225 -9.71 -4.49 -19.52
CA LYS A 225 -9.15 -3.47 -20.42
C LYS A 225 -10.31 -2.77 -21.08
N HIS A 226 -10.49 -1.48 -20.77
CA HIS A 226 -11.54 -0.67 -21.33
C HIS A 226 -11.39 -0.80 -22.86
N ARG A 227 -12.29 -1.54 -23.51
CA ARG A 227 -12.29 -1.64 -24.98
C ARG A 227 -12.37 -0.21 -25.48
N ASP A 228 -11.36 0.20 -26.25
CA ASP A 228 -11.33 1.48 -26.93
C ASP A 228 -12.70 1.73 -27.55
N ARG A 229 -13.42 2.72 -27.01
CA ARG A 229 -14.63 3.22 -27.64
C ARG A 229 -14.18 3.81 -28.97
N PRO A 230 -14.66 3.31 -30.13
CA PRO A 230 -14.29 3.90 -31.40
C PRO A 230 -14.70 5.37 -31.38
N ARG A 231 -13.71 6.25 -31.59
CA ARG A 231 -13.92 7.68 -31.78
C ARG A 231 -14.99 7.85 -32.86
N ARG A 232 -16.16 8.37 -32.47
CA ARG A 232 -17.17 8.83 -33.43
C ARG A 232 -16.50 9.88 -34.32
N ARG A 233 -16.31 9.54 -35.59
CA ARG A 233 -16.03 10.54 -36.63
C ARG A 233 -17.28 11.40 -36.76
N HIS A 234 -17.16 12.68 -36.44
CA HIS A 234 -18.11 13.68 -36.90
C HIS A 234 -17.88 13.86 -38.40
N GLY A 235 -18.88 13.47 -39.17
CA GLY A 235 -19.11 13.97 -40.54
C GLY A 235 -20.09 15.13 -40.48
#